data_AF-A0A358SPD1-F1
#
_entry.id   AF-A0A358SPD1-F1
#
_cell.length_a   1.000
_cell.length_b   1.000
_cell.length_c   1.000
_cell.angle_alpha   90.00
_cell.angle_beta   90.00
_cell.angle_gamma   90.00
#
_symmetry.space_group_name_H-M   'P 1'
#
loop_
_entity.id
_entity.type
_entity.pdbx_description
1 polymer ?
#
loop_
_entity_poly.entity_id
_entity_poly.type
_entity_poly.pdbx_seq_one_letter_code
_entity_poly.pdbx_strand_id
1 'polypeptide(L)' 'MSAVRATIEKGGGAGYHEQAAARGKLFARERIEQLVDAGSFTEDGAFANVLADGLPADGVITGT' A
#
# COMPACT_ATOMS: atom_id res chain seq x y z
N MET A 1 3.45 11.42 12.16
CA MET A 1 2.79 10.84 10.98
C MET A 1 1.29 11.14 11.07
N SER A 2 0.62 11.58 9.99
CA SER A 2 -0.80 11.94 10.08
C SER A 2 -1.69 10.70 10.24
N ALA A 3 -2.85 10.83 10.90
CA ALA A 3 -3.80 9.72 11.06
C ALA A 3 -4.28 9.15 9.72
N VAL A 4 -4.41 10.02 8.71
CA VAL A 4 -4.79 9.64 7.34
C VAL A 4 -3.72 8.76 6.70
N ARG A 5 -2.44 9.12 6.85
CA ARG A 5 -1.32 8.35 6.31
C ARG A 5 -1.28 6.93 6.89
N ALA A 6 -1.50 6.79 8.20
CA ALA A 6 -1.54 5.48 8.86
C ALA A 6 -2.69 4.59 8.35
N THR A 7 -3.80 5.19 7.90
CA THR A 7 -4.90 4.43 7.26
C THR A 7 -4.53 3.99 5.85
N ILE A 8 -3.91 4.85 5.04
CA ILE A 8 -3.45 4.51 3.68
C ILE A 8 -2.47 3.32 3.71
N GLU A 9 -1.55 3.30 4.67
CA GLU A 9 -0.51 2.28 4.77
C GLU A 9 -1.05 0.88 5.06
N LYS A 10 -2.24 0.78 5.66
CA LYS A 10 -2.93 -0.50 5.86
C LYS A 10 -3.39 -1.15 4.56
N GLY A 11 -3.48 -0.37 3.47
CA GLY A 11 -4.01 -0.85 2.19
C GLY A 11 -5.50 -1.16 2.26
N GLY A 12 -5.94 -2.06 1.39
CA GLY A 12 -7.35 -2.45 1.27
C GLY A 12 -7.87 -3.24 2.49
N GLY A 13 -9.08 -3.79 2.36
CA GLY A 13 -9.70 -4.55 3.45
C GLY A 13 -8.88 -5.78 3.86
N ALA A 14 -8.80 -6.05 5.17
CA ALA A 14 -8.03 -7.16 5.76
C ALA A 14 -8.31 -8.53 5.10
N GLY A 15 -9.58 -8.82 4.76
CA GLY A 15 -9.95 -10.06 4.09
C GLY A 15 -9.30 -10.25 2.71
N TYR A 16 -8.97 -9.17 1.98
CA TYR A 16 -8.21 -9.28 0.73
C TYR A 16 -6.75 -9.62 0.98
N HIS A 17 -6.14 -9.07 2.03
CA HIS A 17 -4.77 -9.38 2.43
C HIS A 17 -4.64 -10.84 2.86
N GLU A 18 -5.57 -11.34 3.69
CA GLU A 18 -5.61 -12.73 4.13
C GLU A 18 -5.78 -13.70 2.94
N GLN A 19 -6.72 -13.42 2.03
CA GLN A 19 -6.92 -14.24 0.83
C GLN A 19 -5.71 -14.22 -0.11
N ALA A 20 -5.04 -13.07 -0.25
CA ALA A 20 -3.83 -12.96 -1.07
C ALA A 20 -2.67 -13.75 -0.45
N ALA A 21 -2.46 -13.60 0.86
CA ALA A 21 -1.44 -14.33 1.62
C ALA A 21 -1.67 -15.85 1.57
N ALA A 22 -2.92 -16.32 1.71
CA ALA A 22 -3.27 -17.73 1.56
C ALA A 22 -2.95 -18.31 0.17
N ARG A 23 -2.82 -17.44 -0.85
CA ARG A 23 -2.40 -17.80 -2.21
C ARG A 23 -0.89 -17.57 -2.46
N GLY A 24 -0.12 -17.34 -1.40
CA GLY A 24 1.32 -17.07 -1.48
C GLY A 24 1.68 -15.70 -2.06
N LYS A 25 0.74 -14.74 -2.08
CA LYS A 25 1.01 -13.39 -2.59
C LYS A 25 1.42 -12.47 -1.44
N LEU A 26 2.48 -11.70 -1.67
CA LEU A 26 2.92 -10.61 -0.79
C LEU A 26 1.99 -9.40 -0.87
N PHE A 27 1.99 -8.54 0.16
CA PHE A 27 1.37 -7.22 0.07
C PHE A 27 2.13 -6.34 -0.92
N ALA A 28 1.45 -5.38 -1.57
CA ALA A 28 2.03 -4.59 -2.63
C ALA A 28 3.26 -3.77 -2.18
N ARG A 29 3.24 -3.18 -0.97
CA ARG A 29 4.40 -2.46 -0.40
C ARG A 29 5.57 -3.40 -0.11
N GLU A 30 5.28 -4.61 0.40
CA GLU A 30 6.32 -5.63 0.65
C GLU A 30 7.02 -6.05 -0.65
N ARG A 31 6.29 -6.11 -1.78
CA ARG A 31 6.89 -6.40 -3.09
C ARG A 31 7.87 -5.32 -3.53
N ILE A 32 7.54 -4.06 -3.28
CA ILE A 32 8.41 -2.92 -3.62
C ILE A 32 9.65 -2.92 -2.72
N GLU A 33 9.47 -3.12 -1.41
CA GLU A 33 10.56 -3.19 -0.44
C GLU A 33 11.58 -4.30 -0.76
N GLN A 34 11.12 -5.45 -1.29
CA GLN A 34 12.01 -6.52 -1.73
C GLN A 34 12.68 -6.27 -3.10
N LEU A 35 12.12 -5.38 -3.91
CA LEU A 35 12.60 -5.11 -5.27
C LEU A 35 13.70 -4.04 -5.30
N VAL A 36 13.59 -3.05 -4.43
CA VAL A 36 14.45 -1.85 -4.41
C VAL A 36 15.48 -1.93 -3.29
N ASP A 37 16.50 -1.06 -3.36
CA ASP A 37 17.48 -0.96 -2.28
C ASP A 37 16.81 -0.47 -0.99
N ALA A 38 17.24 -1.02 0.15
CA ALA A 38 16.64 -0.71 1.44
C ALA A 38 16.65 0.81 1.72
N GLY A 39 15.46 1.37 1.91
CA GLY A 39 15.27 2.80 2.18
C GLY A 39 15.41 3.73 0.97
N SER A 40 15.54 3.20 -0.26
CA SER A 40 15.65 4.04 -1.47
C SER A 40 14.30 4.52 -2.00
N PHE A 41 13.22 3.76 -1.75
CA PHE A 41 11.91 4.03 -2.34
C PHE A 41 11.21 5.24 -1.70
N THR A 42 10.83 6.19 -2.54
CA THR A 42 9.98 7.34 -2.16
C THR A 42 8.62 7.21 -2.84
N GLU A 43 7.56 7.08 -2.04
CA GLU A 43 6.20 6.94 -2.56
C GLU A 43 5.60 8.28 -3.00
N ASP A 44 5.08 8.28 -4.22
CA ASP A 44 4.26 9.33 -4.80
C ASP A 44 2.78 8.93 -4.82
N GLY A 45 1.89 9.92 -4.70
CA GLY A 45 0.44 9.70 -4.87
C GLY A 45 -0.25 8.97 -3.72
N ALA A 46 0.37 8.83 -2.54
CA ALA A 46 -0.21 8.12 -1.39
C ALA A 46 -1.62 8.58 -0.99
N PHE A 47 -1.95 9.86 -1.20
CA PHE A 47 -3.26 10.45 -0.88
C PHE A 47 -4.25 10.45 -2.06
N ALA A 48 -3.91 9.79 -3.17
CA ALA A 48 -4.83 9.63 -4.29
C ALA A 48 -6.14 8.99 -3.81
N ASN A 49 -7.25 9.63 -4.17
CA ASN A 49 -8.62 9.20 -3.86
C ASN A 49 -8.91 8.94 -2.37
N VAL A 50 -8.14 9.55 -1.45
CA VAL A 50 -8.21 9.26 0.01
C VAL A 50 -9.55 9.59 0.68
N LEU A 51 -10.38 10.43 0.04
CA LEU A 51 -11.71 10.76 0.53
C LEU A 51 -12.77 9.72 0.13
N ALA A 52 -12.46 8.82 -0.81
CA ALA A 52 -13.33 7.72 -1.18
C ALA A 52 -13.09 6.52 -0.25
N ASP A 53 -14.19 5.96 0.26
CA ASP A 53 -14.13 4.82 1.17
C ASP A 53 -13.49 3.59 0.51
N GLY A 54 -12.50 3.02 1.19
CA GLY A 54 -11.86 1.77 0.76
C GLY A 54 -10.89 1.87 -0.40
N LEU A 55 -10.51 3.09 -0.84
CA LEU A 55 -9.59 3.32 -1.96
C LEU A 55 -8.28 4.05 -1.54
N PRO A 56 -7.49 3.49 -0.61
CA PRO A 56 -6.21 4.08 -0.24
C PRO A 56 -5.24 4.08 -1.43
N ALA A 57 -4.62 5.23 -1.69
CA ALA A 57 -3.76 5.47 -2.85
C ALA A 57 -4.38 5.06 -4.20
N ASP A 58 -5.72 5.06 -4.30
CA ASP A 58 -6.48 4.58 -5.46
C ASP A 58 -6.12 3.13 -5.90
N GLY A 59 -5.66 2.30 -4.94
CA GLY A 59 -5.29 0.91 -5.20
C GLY A 59 -3.97 0.70 -5.94
N VAL A 60 -3.16 1.76 -6.13
CA VAL A 60 -1.85 1.70 -6.79
C VAL A 60 -0.79 2.39 -5.93
N ILE A 61 0.42 1.84 -5.92
CA ILE A 61 1.58 2.45 -5.25
C ILE A 61 2.59 2.79 -6.34
N THR A 62 2.96 4.07 -6.42
CA THR A 62 3.91 4.61 -7.39
C THR A 62 5.04 5.34 -6.67
N GLY A 63 6.19 5.47 -7.31
CA GLY A 63 7.33 6.19 -6.74
C GLY A 63 8.63 5.92 -7.48
N THR A 64 9.73 6.43 -6.92
CA THR A 64 11.11 6.24 -7.40
C THR A 64 11.95 5.54 -6.35
#